data_AF-A0AA41YPW1-F1
#
_entry.id   AF-A0AA41YPW1-F1
#
_cell.length_a   1.000
_cell.length_b   1.000
_cell.length_c   1.000
_cell.angle_alpha   90.00
_cell.angle_beta   90.00
_cell.angle_gamma   90.00
#
_symmetry.space_group_name_H-M   'P 1'
#
loop_
_entity.id
_entity.type
_entity.pdbx_description
1 polymer ?
#
loop_
_entity_poly.entity_id
_entity_poly.type
_entity_poly.pdbx_seq_one_letter_code
_entity_poly.pdbx_strand_id
1 'polypeptide(L)'
;MLALAAAGSVFAIACAHAQDLEPRAYSASPIGTNFLVAGYSHTSGRVSLDPSLPITGVKAAIDTYALGYDHTFALAGRAARASLLLPYFDGNLSGQVQEQGARATRLGPGDLRLRFSVNLLGGPALTPAAFAQRTPTPTLGVSLIVIAPSGAYDPQRLVNISSNRWAVRPEIGLSVPLGQWFADASFGTWIFTDNNNFFHGHVRSQLPIYSVQVHGGYNFRPGLWLAADATYFTGGETSIDGVGKHDIQANSRYGLTLSVPLTASWSTKLSWSTWLTGRNNAYQTVGLTLQYRWFNRPLAAR
;
A
#
# COMPACT_ATOMS: atom_id res chain seq x y z
N MET A 1 5.84 -19.00 21.02
CA MET A 1 6.30 -18.05 19.97
C MET A 1 5.09 -17.32 19.40
N LEU A 2 5.03 -15.99 19.57
CA LEU A 2 3.86 -15.16 19.23
C LEU A 2 3.68 -15.03 17.71
N ALA A 3 2.55 -15.53 17.18
CA ALA A 3 2.08 -15.20 15.83
C ALA A 3 1.41 -13.83 15.88
N LEU A 4 2.12 -12.84 15.38
CA LEU A 4 1.77 -11.44 15.47
C LEU A 4 1.62 -10.92 14.04
N ALA A 5 0.48 -10.30 13.74
CA ALA A 5 0.20 -9.66 12.48
C ALA A 5 1.28 -8.61 12.16
N ALA A 6 2.23 -8.99 11.32
CA ALA A 6 3.20 -8.07 10.75
C ALA A 6 2.46 -7.00 9.92
N ALA A 7 2.87 -5.74 10.06
CA ALA A 7 2.40 -4.59 9.27
C ALA A 7 2.19 -5.01 7.80
N GLY A 8 1.02 -4.68 7.23
CA GLY A 8 0.60 -5.03 5.87
C GLY A 8 1.71 -4.77 4.84
N SER A 9 1.76 -5.55 3.77
CA SER A 9 2.82 -5.46 2.76
C SER A 9 2.91 -4.04 2.18
N VAL A 10 4.05 -3.39 2.34
CA VAL A 10 4.24 -1.94 2.17
C VAL A 10 4.46 -1.50 0.70
N PHE A 11 4.34 -2.40 -0.27
CA PHE A 11 4.77 -2.11 -1.64
C PHE A 11 3.65 -1.57 -2.52
N ALA A 12 3.44 -0.25 -2.44
CA ALA A 12 2.70 0.52 -3.42
C ALA A 12 3.69 1.37 -4.23
N ILE A 13 3.55 1.39 -5.55
CA ILE A 13 4.23 2.36 -6.41
C ILE A 13 3.59 3.73 -6.11
N ALA A 14 4.36 4.70 -5.61
CA ALA A 14 3.82 5.94 -5.01
C ALA A 14 3.28 6.98 -6.00
N CYS A 15 2.82 6.59 -7.18
CA CYS A 15 2.01 7.47 -8.01
C CYS A 15 0.53 7.35 -7.63
N ALA A 16 0.12 7.56 -6.37
CA ALA A 16 -1.28 7.58 -5.94
C ALA A 16 -2.18 6.46 -6.55
N HIS A 17 -1.59 5.30 -6.85
CA HIS A 17 -2.25 4.25 -7.59
C HIS A 17 -2.89 3.33 -6.58
N ALA A 18 -4.20 3.15 -6.69
CA ALA A 18 -5.07 2.36 -5.82
C ALA A 18 -4.82 0.84 -5.86
N GLN A 19 -3.55 0.42 -5.93
CA GLN A 19 -3.11 -0.90 -6.37
C GLN A 19 -2.35 -1.65 -5.27
N ASP A 20 -2.61 -1.28 -4.01
CA ASP A 20 -2.07 -1.93 -2.82
C ASP A 20 -2.47 -3.41 -2.81
N LEU A 21 -1.55 -4.28 -2.38
CA LEU A 21 -1.83 -5.67 -2.02
C LEU A 21 -1.34 -5.88 -0.59
N GLU A 22 -2.26 -5.79 0.37
CA GLU A 22 -1.93 -5.78 1.79
C GLU A 22 -2.62 -6.93 2.55
N PRO A 23 -2.18 -8.19 2.36
CA PRO A 23 -2.69 -9.27 3.19
C PRO A 23 -2.50 -8.93 4.66
N ARG A 24 -3.48 -9.31 5.48
CA ARG A 24 -3.46 -9.15 6.93
C ARG A 24 -3.51 -7.72 7.45
N ALA A 25 -3.93 -6.76 6.62
CA ALA A 25 -4.07 -5.35 7.01
C ALA A 25 -4.85 -5.14 8.32
N TYR A 26 -5.93 -5.91 8.55
CA TYR A 26 -6.80 -5.83 9.72
C TYR A 26 -6.55 -6.90 10.78
N SER A 27 -5.57 -7.79 10.54
CA SER A 27 -5.28 -8.83 11.52
C SER A 27 -4.71 -8.21 12.81
N ALA A 28 -5.23 -8.69 13.94
CA ALA A 28 -4.95 -8.09 15.24
C ALA A 28 -3.47 -8.20 15.63
N SER A 29 -2.99 -7.19 16.35
CA SER A 29 -1.67 -7.12 16.99
C SER A 29 -1.86 -6.71 18.47
N PRO A 30 -1.03 -7.18 19.43
CA PRO A 30 -1.12 -6.70 20.79
C PRO A 30 -0.72 -5.23 20.86
N ILE A 31 -1.29 -4.54 21.83
CA ILE A 31 -0.99 -3.15 22.12
C ILE A 31 0.45 -2.99 22.61
N GLY A 32 1.02 -1.82 22.36
CA GLY A 32 2.42 -1.52 22.63
C GLY A 32 3.38 -2.19 21.66
N THR A 33 2.92 -2.78 20.56
CA THR A 33 3.80 -3.30 19.51
C THR A 33 4.26 -2.17 18.61
N ASN A 34 5.55 -2.14 18.32
CA ASN A 34 6.17 -1.22 17.37
C ASN A 34 6.85 -2.02 16.27
N PHE A 35 6.81 -1.51 15.05
CA PHE A 35 7.61 -2.00 13.94
C PHE A 35 8.41 -0.88 13.30
N LEU A 36 9.67 -1.17 13.01
CA LEU A 36 10.47 -0.43 12.04
C LEU A 36 10.55 -1.29 10.77
N VAL A 37 10.24 -0.68 9.63
CA VAL A 37 10.11 -1.38 8.36
C VAL A 37 11.07 -0.75 7.35
N ALA A 38 11.86 -1.60 6.69
CA ALA A 38 12.64 -1.24 5.52
C ALA A 38 12.19 -2.11 4.34
N GLY A 39 11.94 -1.50 3.19
CA GLY A 39 11.46 -2.20 2.00
C GLY A 39 12.27 -1.85 0.77
N TYR A 40 12.43 -2.84 -0.11
CA TYR A 40 12.90 -2.67 -1.48
C TYR A 40 11.91 -3.35 -2.42
N SER A 41 11.58 -2.73 -3.54
CA SER A 41 10.88 -3.41 -4.62
C SER A 41 11.35 -2.95 -5.99
N HIS A 42 11.40 -3.89 -6.91
CA HIS A 42 11.70 -3.64 -8.32
C HIS A 42 10.44 -3.87 -9.15
N THR A 43 10.01 -2.84 -9.87
CA THR A 43 8.93 -2.89 -10.84
C THR A 43 9.51 -2.81 -12.25
N SER A 44 9.15 -3.77 -13.10
CA SER A 44 9.55 -3.74 -14.51
C SER A 44 8.45 -4.18 -15.45
N GLY A 45 8.38 -3.50 -16.59
CA GLY A 45 7.46 -3.81 -17.67
C GLY A 45 6.75 -2.55 -18.20
N ARG A 46 5.57 -2.74 -18.77
CA ARG A 46 4.80 -1.65 -19.37
C ARG A 46 3.88 -1.04 -18.32
N VAL A 47 4.11 0.23 -17.96
CA VAL A 47 3.45 0.92 -16.84
C VAL A 47 2.65 2.09 -17.37
N SER A 48 1.39 2.20 -16.97
CA SER A 48 0.60 3.43 -17.11
C SER A 48 0.86 4.28 -15.86
N LEU A 49 1.74 5.26 -16.00
CA LEU A 49 2.08 6.17 -14.89
C LEU A 49 0.92 7.10 -14.56
N ASP A 50 0.25 7.60 -15.61
CA ASP A 50 -0.97 8.41 -15.53
C ASP A 50 -1.70 8.30 -16.89
N PRO A 51 -2.93 7.76 -16.93
CA PRO A 51 -3.72 7.59 -18.16
C PRO A 51 -4.07 8.89 -18.89
N SER A 52 -4.03 10.03 -18.18
CA SER A 52 -4.38 11.36 -18.73
C SER A 52 -3.30 11.95 -19.64
N LEU A 53 -2.07 11.44 -19.52
CA LEU A 53 -0.92 11.97 -20.24
C LEU A 53 -0.95 11.47 -21.68
N PRO A 54 -0.55 12.30 -22.66
CA PRO A 54 -0.41 11.90 -24.06
C PRO A 54 0.86 11.05 -24.27
N ILE A 55 1.10 10.06 -23.40
CA ILE A 55 2.25 9.16 -23.44
C ILE A 55 1.75 7.73 -23.61
N THR A 56 2.22 7.07 -24.66
CA THR A 56 1.88 5.68 -24.95
C THR A 56 3.11 4.77 -24.88
N GLY A 57 2.87 3.47 -24.74
CA GLY A 57 3.95 2.47 -24.79
C GLY A 57 4.99 2.58 -23.67
N VAL A 58 4.65 3.22 -22.54
CA VAL A 58 5.62 3.48 -21.47
C VAL A 58 6.14 2.17 -20.89
N LYS A 59 7.45 1.95 -21.03
CA LYS A 59 8.19 0.92 -20.31
C LYS A 59 8.97 1.56 -19.19
N ALA A 60 8.88 0.96 -18.02
CA ALA A 60 9.52 1.44 -16.81
C ALA A 60 10.33 0.32 -16.15
N ALA A 61 11.48 0.70 -15.59
CA ALA A 61 12.18 -0.03 -14.57
C ALA A 61 12.31 0.90 -13.36
N ILE A 62 11.65 0.56 -12.26
CA ILE A 62 11.54 1.41 -11.08
C ILE A 62 11.97 0.62 -9.86
N ASP A 63 13.03 1.08 -9.22
CA ASP A 63 13.43 0.67 -7.89
C ASP A 63 12.77 1.59 -6.86
N THR A 64 12.10 0.98 -5.89
CA THR A 64 11.45 1.69 -4.78
C THR A 64 12.08 1.23 -3.49
N TYR A 65 12.57 2.18 -2.72
CA TYR A 65 13.02 1.99 -1.35
C TYR A 65 11.98 2.60 -0.42
N ALA A 66 11.73 1.99 0.73
CA ALA A 66 10.75 2.51 1.66
C ALA A 66 11.20 2.34 3.11
N LEU A 67 10.98 3.38 3.92
CA LEU A 67 11.16 3.35 5.37
C LEU A 67 9.83 3.64 6.04
N GLY A 68 9.44 2.81 6.99
CA GLY A 68 8.17 2.93 7.68
C GLY A 68 8.24 2.64 9.16
N TYR A 69 7.26 3.16 9.87
CA TYR A 69 7.05 2.92 11.30
C TYR A 69 5.58 2.60 11.56
N ASP A 70 5.32 1.65 12.45
CA ASP A 70 3.98 1.21 12.85
C ASP A 70 3.90 1.10 14.37
N HIS A 71 2.84 1.60 14.96
CA HIS A 71 2.57 1.48 16.39
C HIS A 71 1.15 0.99 16.63
N THR A 72 1.00 -0.08 17.42
CA THR A 72 -0.29 -0.62 17.86
C THR A 72 -0.61 -0.15 19.28
N PHE A 73 -1.83 0.33 19.53
CA PHE A 73 -2.28 0.83 20.83
C PHE A 73 -3.76 0.51 21.10
N ALA A 74 -4.21 0.80 22.31
CA ALA A 74 -5.61 0.64 22.69
C ALA A 74 -6.39 1.91 22.37
N LEU A 75 -7.53 1.77 21.69
CA LEU A 75 -8.51 2.83 21.49
C LEU A 75 -9.91 2.27 21.75
N ALA A 76 -10.63 2.83 22.72
CA ALA A 76 -11.98 2.38 23.10
C ALA A 76 -12.09 0.85 23.31
N GLY A 77 -11.07 0.24 23.93
CA GLY A 77 -11.01 -1.21 24.19
C GLY A 77 -10.66 -2.07 22.97
N ARG A 78 -10.42 -1.46 21.81
CA ARG A 78 -10.07 -2.14 20.55
C ARG A 78 -8.61 -1.90 20.19
N ALA A 79 -8.03 -2.85 19.45
CA ALA A 79 -6.71 -2.65 18.87
C ALA A 79 -6.80 -1.60 17.76
N ALA A 80 -5.96 -0.58 17.87
CA ALA A 80 -5.77 0.45 16.86
C ALA A 80 -4.31 0.51 16.45
N ARG A 81 -4.05 1.10 15.29
CA ARG A 81 -2.73 1.20 14.69
C ARG A 81 -2.56 2.56 14.02
N ALA A 82 -1.39 3.15 14.18
CA ALA A 82 -0.93 4.29 13.41
C ALA A 82 0.39 3.95 12.73
N SER A 83 0.50 4.26 11.44
CA SER A 83 1.72 4.05 10.68
C SER A 83 2.02 5.19 9.73
N LEU A 84 3.31 5.30 9.42
CA LEU A 84 3.85 6.20 8.42
C LEU A 84 4.79 5.43 7.50
N LEU A 85 4.89 5.91 6.26
CA LEU A 85 5.78 5.36 5.26
C LEU A 85 6.34 6.47 4.37
N LEU A 86 7.65 6.44 4.18
CA LEU A 86 8.41 7.32 3.31
C LEU A 86 9.04 6.50 2.19
N PRO A 87 8.53 6.60 0.95
CA PRO A 87 9.14 5.95 -0.19
C PRO A 87 10.18 6.86 -0.87
N TYR A 88 11.14 6.23 -1.55
CA TYR A 88 12.15 6.86 -2.39
C TYR A 88 12.27 6.07 -3.69
N PHE A 89 12.27 6.77 -4.82
CA PHE A 89 12.21 6.17 -6.14
C PHE A 89 13.49 6.41 -6.90
N ASP A 90 13.94 5.39 -7.63
CA ASP A 90 14.88 5.47 -8.73
C ASP A 90 14.25 4.78 -9.94
N GLY A 91 13.85 5.56 -10.94
CA GLY A 91 13.05 5.09 -12.06
C GLY A 91 13.62 5.52 -13.39
N ASN A 92 13.80 4.56 -14.29
CA ASN A 92 14.11 4.78 -15.70
C ASN A 92 12.88 4.47 -16.55
N LEU A 93 12.49 5.43 -17.36
CA LEU A 93 11.26 5.42 -18.14
C LEU A 93 11.59 5.66 -19.61
N SER A 94 10.89 4.94 -20.48
CA SER A 94 10.90 5.16 -21.93
C SER A 94 9.48 5.06 -22.46
N GLY A 95 9.12 5.86 -23.45
CA GLY A 95 7.77 5.88 -24.02
C GLY A 95 7.70 6.73 -25.28
N GLN A 96 6.50 6.91 -25.82
CA GLN A 96 6.25 7.79 -26.95
C GLN A 96 5.40 8.98 -26.52
N VAL A 97 5.83 10.20 -26.86
CA VAL A 97 5.07 11.45 -26.70
C VAL A 97 4.80 11.98 -28.10
N GLN A 98 3.53 12.06 -28.51
CA GLN A 98 3.16 12.44 -29.88
C GLN A 98 3.95 11.63 -30.94
N GLU A 99 4.02 10.30 -30.75
CA GLU A 99 4.74 9.34 -31.61
C GLU A 99 6.27 9.48 -31.64
N GLN A 100 6.85 10.44 -30.92
CA GLN A 100 8.29 10.58 -30.77
C GLN A 100 8.80 9.85 -29.53
N GLY A 101 9.86 9.05 -29.69
CA GLY A 101 10.47 8.33 -28.57
C GLY A 101 11.10 9.28 -27.56
N ALA A 102 10.73 9.14 -26.28
CA ALA A 102 11.25 9.91 -25.17
C ALA A 102 11.77 8.99 -24.06
N ARG A 103 12.76 9.48 -23.31
CA ARG A 103 13.28 8.83 -22.10
C ARG A 103 13.29 9.82 -20.94
N ALA A 104 13.08 9.31 -19.74
CA ALA A 104 13.09 10.09 -18.53
C ALA A 104 13.68 9.25 -17.39
N THR A 105 14.57 9.86 -16.61
CA THR A 105 14.99 9.31 -15.31
C THR A 105 14.38 10.15 -14.20
N ARG A 106 13.93 9.49 -13.14
CA ARG A 106 13.36 10.12 -11.96
C ARG A 106 13.98 9.51 -10.72
N LEU A 107 14.59 10.36 -9.90
CA LEU A 107 15.20 9.99 -8.65
C LEU A 107 14.71 10.97 -7.58
N GLY A 108 14.25 10.46 -6.44
CA GLY A 108 13.87 11.31 -5.32
C GLY A 108 12.83 10.72 -4.37
N PRO A 109 12.52 11.45 -3.29
CA PRO A 109 11.50 11.04 -2.34
C PRO A 109 10.12 11.05 -3.00
N GLY A 110 9.28 10.10 -2.62
CA GLY A 110 7.85 10.14 -2.92
C GLY A 110 7.03 10.75 -1.80
N ASP A 111 5.73 10.70 -1.97
CA ASP A 111 4.76 11.29 -1.05
C ASP A 111 4.69 10.50 0.27
N LEU A 112 4.63 11.23 1.40
CA LEU A 112 4.46 10.64 2.73
C LEU A 112 3.08 9.98 2.81
N ARG A 113 3.06 8.70 3.20
CA ARG A 113 1.82 7.95 3.45
C ARG A 113 1.63 7.75 4.95
N LEU A 114 0.49 8.17 5.46
CA LEU A 114 0.02 7.94 6.82
C LEU A 114 -1.17 6.99 6.79
N ARG A 115 -1.25 6.08 7.76
CA ARG A 115 -2.44 5.24 7.95
C ARG A 115 -2.82 5.19 9.40
N PHE A 116 -4.11 5.34 9.67
CA PHE A 116 -4.71 5.05 10.95
C PHE A 116 -5.76 3.96 10.78
N SER A 117 -5.77 2.95 11.64
CA SER A 117 -6.79 1.91 11.63
C SER A 117 -7.25 1.53 13.03
N VAL A 118 -8.50 1.07 13.12
CA VAL A 118 -9.10 0.58 14.37
C VAL A 118 -10.04 -0.59 14.08
N ASN A 119 -10.00 -1.60 14.93
CA ASN A 119 -10.94 -2.72 14.88
C ASN A 119 -12.28 -2.30 15.50
N LEU A 120 -13.38 -2.56 14.81
CA LEU A 120 -14.75 -2.32 15.28
C LEU A 120 -15.32 -3.56 15.97
N LEU A 121 -15.12 -4.73 15.34
CA LEU A 121 -15.53 -6.03 15.86
C LEU A 121 -14.32 -6.96 15.94
N GLY A 122 -14.32 -7.85 16.95
CA GLY A 122 -13.15 -8.64 17.29
C GLY A 122 -11.96 -7.76 17.69
N GLY A 123 -10.75 -8.32 17.63
CA GLY A 123 -9.50 -7.58 17.84
C GLY A 123 -9.45 -6.72 19.10
N PRO A 124 -9.79 -7.26 20.30
CA PRO A 124 -9.69 -6.51 21.54
C PRO A 124 -8.25 -6.02 21.77
N ALA A 125 -8.11 -4.91 22.48
CA ALA A 125 -6.82 -4.39 22.91
C ALA A 125 -6.20 -5.36 23.94
N LEU A 126 -5.31 -6.23 23.48
CA LEU A 126 -4.66 -7.24 24.33
C LEU A 126 -3.18 -6.90 24.54
N THR A 127 -2.69 -7.12 25.77
CA THR A 127 -1.25 -7.11 26.07
C THR A 127 -0.56 -8.25 25.32
N PRO A 128 0.78 -8.21 25.12
CA PRO A 128 1.49 -9.31 24.47
C PRO A 128 1.24 -10.68 25.11
N ALA A 129 1.16 -10.76 26.44
CA ALA A 129 0.87 -12.01 27.16
C ALA A 129 -0.54 -12.53 26.90
N ALA A 130 -1.56 -11.67 27.04
CA ALA A 130 -2.95 -12.05 26.78
C ALA A 130 -3.18 -12.39 25.31
N PHE A 131 -2.53 -11.67 24.41
CA PHE A 131 -2.59 -11.90 22.97
C PHE A 131 -1.99 -13.25 22.57
N ALA A 132 -0.96 -13.74 23.27
CA ALA A 132 -0.37 -15.05 23.02
C ALA A 132 -1.33 -16.21 23.30
N GLN A 133 -2.27 -16.03 24.24
CA GLN A 133 -3.21 -17.06 24.69
C GLN A 133 -4.57 -16.96 24.01
N ARG A 134 -4.79 -15.91 23.21
CA ARG A 134 -6.09 -15.66 22.59
C ARG A 134 -6.43 -16.72 21.56
N THR A 135 -7.73 -16.97 21.41
CA THR A 135 -8.28 -17.62 20.22
C THR A 135 -8.51 -16.56 19.15
N PRO A 136 -7.91 -16.67 17.94
CA PRO A 136 -8.22 -15.78 16.84
C PRO A 136 -9.72 -15.81 16.50
N THR A 137 -10.33 -14.64 16.38
CA THR A 137 -11.73 -14.47 15.95
C THR A 137 -11.77 -13.63 14.68
N PRO A 138 -12.87 -13.67 13.92
CA PRO A 138 -13.10 -12.69 12.87
C PRO A 138 -12.96 -11.27 13.40
N THR A 139 -12.40 -10.39 12.58
CA THR A 139 -12.20 -8.98 12.90
C THR A 139 -12.71 -8.12 11.76
N LEU A 140 -13.51 -7.11 12.11
CA LEU A 140 -13.94 -6.05 11.20
C LEU A 140 -13.25 -4.77 11.65
N GLY A 141 -12.60 -4.05 10.74
CA GLY A 141 -11.95 -2.79 11.05
C GLY A 141 -12.17 -1.75 9.97
N VAL A 142 -11.86 -0.51 10.33
CA VAL A 142 -11.85 0.63 9.42
C VAL A 142 -10.49 1.29 9.45
N SER A 143 -10.08 1.89 8.35
CA SER A 143 -8.86 2.67 8.27
C SER A 143 -9.01 3.91 7.39
N LEU A 144 -8.14 4.87 7.64
CA LEU A 144 -7.95 6.05 6.82
C LEU A 144 -6.49 6.09 6.40
N ILE A 145 -6.24 6.07 5.09
CA ILE A 145 -4.92 6.33 4.52
C ILE A 145 -4.92 7.77 4.00
N VAL A 146 -3.84 8.50 4.28
CA VAL A 146 -3.61 9.86 3.80
C VAL A 146 -2.25 9.90 3.11
N ILE A 147 -2.21 10.41 1.89
CA ILE A 147 -0.99 10.68 1.14
C ILE A 147 -0.85 12.20 1.03
N ALA A 148 0.24 12.73 1.58
CA ALA A 148 0.56 14.15 1.54
C ALA A 148 1.48 14.46 0.36
N PRO A 149 1.28 15.59 -0.36
CA PRO A 149 2.10 15.98 -1.51
C PRO A 149 3.48 16.51 -1.07
N SER A 150 4.29 15.63 -0.49
CA SER A 150 5.60 15.96 0.09
C SER A 150 6.78 15.44 -0.74
N GLY A 151 6.51 14.66 -1.79
CA GLY A 151 7.53 14.07 -2.65
C GLY A 151 8.08 15.06 -3.68
N ALA A 152 9.07 14.60 -4.44
CA ALA A 152 9.68 15.39 -5.50
C ALA A 152 8.69 15.66 -6.65
N TYR A 153 8.50 16.95 -6.94
CA TYR A 153 7.62 17.43 -8.00
C TYR A 153 8.24 18.62 -8.74
N ASP A 154 8.13 18.61 -10.07
CA ASP A 154 8.53 19.70 -10.95
C ASP A 154 7.41 19.93 -11.99
N PRO A 155 6.72 21.08 -11.97
CA PRO A 155 5.60 21.37 -12.88
C PRO A 155 6.06 21.60 -14.33
N GLN A 156 7.36 21.66 -14.61
CA GLN A 156 7.89 21.68 -15.99
C GLN A 156 8.05 20.26 -16.54
N ARG A 157 7.85 19.22 -15.73
CA ARG A 157 7.95 17.82 -16.12
C ARG A 157 6.56 17.20 -16.24
N LEU A 158 6.31 16.51 -17.34
CA LEU A 158 5.07 15.77 -17.54
C LEU A 158 4.96 14.55 -16.61
N VAL A 159 6.08 13.85 -16.42
CA VAL A 159 6.18 12.72 -15.49
C VAL A 159 6.88 13.17 -14.21
N ASN A 160 6.25 12.92 -13.06
CA ASN A 160 6.75 13.25 -11.74
C ASN A 160 6.70 12.04 -10.80
N ILE A 161 7.42 12.13 -9.68
CA ILE A 161 7.37 11.12 -8.60
C ILE A 161 6.13 11.38 -7.74
N SER A 162 5.98 12.61 -7.23
CA SER A 162 4.78 13.05 -6.53
C SER A 162 3.65 13.36 -7.50
N SER A 163 2.41 13.22 -7.03
CA SER A 163 1.23 13.69 -7.77
C SER A 163 0.87 15.16 -7.49
N ASN A 164 1.57 15.81 -6.56
CA ASN A 164 1.36 17.19 -6.10
C ASN A 164 -0.10 17.50 -5.73
N ARG A 165 -0.70 16.57 -5.00
CA ARG A 165 -2.04 16.69 -4.43
C ARG A 165 -2.19 15.77 -3.23
N TRP A 166 -3.19 16.02 -2.42
CA TRP A 166 -3.59 15.11 -1.36
C TRP A 166 -4.38 13.95 -1.94
N ALA A 167 -4.20 12.77 -1.37
CA ALA A 167 -5.08 11.63 -1.59
C ALA A 167 -5.49 11.03 -0.25
N VAL A 168 -6.77 10.69 -0.12
CA VAL A 168 -7.34 10.09 1.10
C VAL A 168 -8.09 8.82 0.71
N ARG A 169 -7.94 7.76 1.51
CA ARG A 169 -8.64 6.49 1.32
C ARG A 169 -9.27 6.02 2.62
N PRO A 170 -10.57 6.32 2.86
CA PRO A 170 -11.35 5.52 3.78
C PRO A 170 -11.43 4.07 3.28
N GLU A 171 -11.25 3.12 4.19
CA GLU A 171 -11.31 1.69 3.91
C GLU A 171 -12.03 0.97 5.06
N ILE A 172 -12.83 -0.05 4.72
CA ILE A 172 -13.35 -1.04 5.64
C ILE A 172 -12.81 -2.41 5.25
N GLY A 173 -12.45 -3.24 6.22
CA GLY A 173 -11.96 -4.58 5.95
C GLY A 173 -12.35 -5.61 6.99
N LEU A 174 -12.44 -6.84 6.52
CA LEU A 174 -12.77 -8.05 7.26
C LEU A 174 -11.56 -8.99 7.19
N SER A 175 -11.21 -9.59 8.32
CA SER A 175 -10.21 -10.67 8.39
C SER A 175 -10.83 -11.84 9.15
N VAL A 176 -10.79 -13.03 8.56
CA VAL A 176 -11.43 -14.25 9.07
C VAL A 176 -10.36 -15.33 9.24
N PRO A 177 -10.04 -15.72 10.48
CA PRO A 177 -9.21 -16.89 10.74
C PRO A 177 -10.02 -18.18 10.55
N LEU A 178 -9.44 -19.17 9.86
CA LEU A 178 -10.06 -20.45 9.50
C LEU A 178 -9.07 -21.59 9.83
N GLY A 179 -8.83 -21.81 11.12
CA GLY A 179 -7.79 -22.72 11.58
C GLY A 179 -6.41 -22.25 11.15
N GLN A 180 -5.72 -23.04 10.32
CA GLN A 180 -4.44 -22.64 9.73
C GLN A 180 -4.60 -21.68 8.54
N TRP A 181 -5.78 -21.65 7.92
CA TRP A 181 -6.10 -20.74 6.84
C TRP A 181 -6.57 -19.38 7.37
N PHE A 182 -6.52 -18.39 6.50
CA PHE A 182 -7.16 -17.10 6.72
C PHE A 182 -7.66 -16.53 5.41
N ALA A 183 -8.70 -15.70 5.50
CA ALA A 183 -9.22 -14.92 4.39
C ALA A 183 -9.42 -13.48 4.84
N ASP A 184 -8.94 -12.53 4.03
CA ASP A 184 -9.12 -11.10 4.25
C ASP A 184 -9.80 -10.48 3.04
N ALA A 185 -10.65 -9.49 3.27
CA ALA A 185 -11.23 -8.67 2.22
C ALA A 185 -11.30 -7.21 2.67
N SER A 186 -11.05 -6.27 1.77
CA SER A 186 -11.26 -4.85 2.04
C SER A 186 -11.91 -4.14 0.88
N PHE A 187 -12.63 -3.07 1.20
CA PHE A 187 -13.16 -2.12 0.25
C PHE A 187 -12.71 -0.73 0.66
N GLY A 188 -12.17 0.04 -0.29
CA GLY A 188 -11.74 1.40 -0.04
C GLY A 188 -11.95 2.30 -1.25
N THR A 189 -12.10 3.59 -0.99
CA THR A 189 -12.31 4.61 -2.02
C THR A 189 -11.22 5.65 -1.92
N TRP A 190 -10.42 5.84 -2.97
CA TRP A 190 -9.48 6.95 -3.05
C TRP A 190 -10.19 8.21 -3.52
N ILE A 191 -9.95 9.30 -2.80
CA ILE A 191 -10.45 10.64 -3.08
C ILE A 191 -9.23 11.56 -3.19
N PHE A 192 -9.25 12.45 -4.16
CA PHE A 192 -8.10 13.30 -4.50
C PHE A 192 -8.48 14.76 -4.42
N THR A 193 -7.54 15.60 -3.99
CA THR A 193 -7.63 17.04 -4.30
C THR A 193 -7.13 17.29 -5.71
N ASP A 194 -7.41 18.48 -6.25
CA ASP A 194 -6.84 18.90 -7.51
C ASP A 194 -5.34 19.18 -7.36
N ASN A 195 -4.60 18.98 -8.46
CA ASN A 195 -3.26 19.51 -8.62
C ASN A 195 -3.38 20.82 -9.43
N ASN A 196 -3.26 21.95 -8.73
CA ASN A 196 -3.43 23.29 -9.29
C ASN A 196 -2.18 23.86 -9.97
N ASN A 197 -1.12 23.05 -10.09
CA ASN A 197 0.11 23.41 -10.79
C ASN A 197 0.60 22.21 -11.61
N PHE A 198 -0.34 21.53 -12.27
CA PHE A 198 -0.04 20.45 -13.18
C PHE A 198 0.62 21.01 -14.44
N PHE A 199 1.61 20.29 -14.97
CA PHE A 199 2.36 20.56 -16.20
C PHE A 199 2.08 21.92 -16.87
N HIS A 200 2.99 22.89 -16.75
CA HIS A 200 2.84 24.25 -17.29
C HIS A 200 1.69 25.09 -16.69
N GLY A 201 1.25 24.78 -15.46
CA GLY A 201 0.29 25.60 -14.70
C GLY A 201 -1.19 25.26 -14.95
N HIS A 202 -1.47 24.16 -15.64
CA HIS A 202 -2.80 23.59 -15.80
C HIS A 202 -3.35 23.03 -14.47
N VAL A 203 -4.67 22.87 -14.40
CA VAL A 203 -5.34 22.21 -13.27
C VAL A 203 -5.69 20.79 -13.66
N ARG A 204 -5.22 19.81 -12.88
CA ARG A 204 -5.57 18.40 -13.06
C ARG A 204 -6.44 17.91 -11.90
N SER A 205 -7.63 17.42 -12.23
CA SER A 205 -8.54 16.77 -11.27
C SER A 205 -8.71 15.29 -11.59
N GLN A 206 -9.22 14.52 -10.62
CA GLN A 206 -9.52 13.11 -10.81
C GLN A 206 -10.70 12.67 -9.95
N LEU A 207 -11.65 11.98 -10.57
CA LEU A 207 -12.77 11.36 -9.86
C LEU A 207 -12.28 10.25 -8.91
N PRO A 208 -13.08 9.87 -7.91
CA PRO A 208 -12.71 8.81 -6.99
C PRO A 208 -12.38 7.47 -7.68
N ILE A 209 -11.47 6.70 -7.07
CA ILE A 209 -11.18 5.31 -7.46
C ILE A 209 -11.70 4.38 -6.38
N TYR A 210 -12.56 3.44 -6.77
CA TYR A 210 -13.04 2.37 -5.91
C TYR A 210 -12.11 1.17 -6.01
N SER A 211 -11.85 0.51 -4.89
CA SER A 211 -10.94 -0.63 -4.80
C SER A 211 -11.51 -1.72 -3.91
N VAL A 212 -11.39 -2.97 -4.36
CA VAL A 212 -11.63 -4.18 -3.59
C VAL A 212 -10.32 -4.95 -3.53
N GLN A 213 -9.95 -5.44 -2.35
CA GLN A 213 -8.83 -6.35 -2.15
C GLN A 213 -9.33 -7.64 -1.50
N VAL A 214 -8.79 -8.76 -1.93
CA VAL A 214 -9.04 -10.07 -1.33
C VAL A 214 -7.72 -10.82 -1.16
N HIS A 215 -7.57 -11.48 -0.03
CA HIS A 215 -6.38 -12.23 0.31
C HIS A 215 -6.78 -13.57 0.93
N GLY A 216 -6.11 -14.64 0.53
CA GLY A 216 -6.28 -15.97 1.11
C GLY A 216 -4.92 -16.57 1.40
N GLY A 217 -4.74 -17.17 2.57
CA GLY A 217 -3.43 -17.73 2.90
C GLY A 217 -3.43 -18.79 3.97
N TYR A 218 -2.24 -19.35 4.20
CA TYR A 218 -2.01 -20.47 5.09
C TYR A 218 -0.87 -20.16 6.07
N ASN A 219 -1.09 -20.46 7.35
CA ASN A 219 -0.09 -20.39 8.41
C ASN A 219 0.62 -21.74 8.55
N PHE A 220 1.91 -21.80 8.23
CA PHE A 220 2.71 -23.01 8.47
C PHE A 220 3.13 -23.14 9.93
N ARG A 221 3.51 -22.01 10.53
CA ARG A 221 3.87 -21.87 11.95
C ARG A 221 3.81 -20.39 12.34
N PRO A 222 3.87 -20.03 13.64
CA PRO A 222 3.88 -18.63 14.05
C PRO A 222 4.88 -17.76 13.27
N GLY A 223 4.38 -16.75 12.55
CA GLY A 223 5.17 -15.82 11.74
C GLY A 223 5.52 -16.30 10.32
N LEU A 224 5.38 -17.59 10.01
CA LEU A 224 5.60 -18.17 8.67
C LEU A 224 4.27 -18.46 7.99
N TRP A 225 3.97 -17.70 6.94
CA TRP A 225 2.72 -17.84 6.18
C TRP A 225 2.91 -17.44 4.72
N LEU A 226 2.08 -18.02 3.85
CA LEU A 226 1.97 -17.69 2.44
C LEU A 226 0.56 -17.20 2.15
N ALA A 227 0.42 -16.17 1.33
CA ALA A 227 -0.85 -15.65 0.86
C ALA A 227 -0.86 -15.51 -0.66
N ALA A 228 -2.03 -15.72 -1.25
CA ALA A 228 -2.39 -15.23 -2.56
C ALA A 228 -3.25 -13.98 -2.41
N ASP A 229 -2.95 -12.98 -3.23
CA ASP A 229 -3.46 -11.63 -3.14
C ASP A 229 -4.13 -11.26 -4.46
N ALA A 230 -5.28 -10.59 -4.42
CA ALA A 230 -5.90 -10.01 -5.60
C ALA A 230 -6.55 -8.67 -5.28
N THR A 231 -6.52 -7.76 -6.25
CA THR A 231 -7.21 -6.49 -6.17
C THR A 231 -7.89 -6.16 -7.49
N TYR A 232 -9.07 -5.56 -7.39
CA TYR A 232 -9.77 -4.92 -8.49
C TYR A 232 -9.99 -3.45 -8.14
N PHE A 233 -9.80 -2.57 -9.12
CA PHE A 233 -10.07 -1.15 -8.94
C PHE A 233 -10.69 -0.55 -10.20
N THR A 234 -11.55 0.44 -9.99
CA THR A 234 -12.34 1.08 -11.06
C THR A 234 -12.63 2.55 -10.77
N GLY A 235 -12.92 3.32 -11.83
CA GLY A 235 -13.19 4.76 -11.75
C GLY A 235 -11.95 5.58 -12.06
N GLY A 236 -11.78 6.73 -11.40
CA GLY A 236 -10.58 7.53 -11.54
C GLY A 236 -10.41 8.27 -12.87
N GLU A 237 -11.50 8.60 -13.56
CA GLU A 237 -11.44 9.47 -14.74
C GLU A 237 -10.79 10.80 -14.38
N THR A 238 -9.92 11.29 -15.25
CA THR A 238 -9.17 12.52 -15.06
C THR A 238 -9.73 13.64 -15.94
N SER A 239 -9.49 14.88 -15.51
CA SER A 239 -9.70 16.04 -16.35
C SER A 239 -8.51 17.00 -16.26
N ILE A 240 -8.25 17.72 -17.36
CA ILE A 240 -7.28 18.81 -17.41
C ILE A 240 -8.07 20.06 -17.80
N ASP A 241 -8.03 21.09 -16.95
CA ASP A 241 -8.80 22.33 -17.08
C ASP A 241 -10.30 22.06 -17.33
N GLY A 242 -10.85 21.05 -16.63
CA GLY A 242 -12.26 20.64 -16.76
C GLY A 242 -12.57 19.78 -17.97
N VAL A 243 -11.62 19.54 -18.88
CA VAL A 243 -11.80 18.68 -20.06
C VAL A 243 -11.48 17.23 -19.70
N GLY A 244 -12.51 16.38 -19.66
CA GLY A 244 -12.40 14.95 -19.36
C GLY A 244 -11.54 14.17 -20.37
N LYS A 245 -10.80 13.18 -19.89
CA LYS A 245 -9.88 12.36 -20.69
C LYS A 245 -10.44 11.00 -21.11
N HIS A 246 -11.64 10.62 -20.67
CA HIS A 246 -12.27 9.33 -20.99
C HIS A 246 -11.35 8.14 -20.68
N ASP A 247 -10.60 8.25 -19.59
CA ASP A 247 -9.49 7.37 -19.21
C ASP A 247 -9.81 6.55 -17.94
N ILE A 248 -11.10 6.23 -17.76
CA ILE A 248 -11.60 5.40 -16.65
C ILE A 248 -10.75 4.14 -16.52
N GLN A 249 -10.31 3.89 -15.29
CA GLN A 249 -9.58 2.70 -14.93
C GLN A 249 -10.56 1.58 -14.63
N ALA A 250 -10.22 0.36 -15.04
CA ALA A 250 -10.92 -0.86 -14.67
C ALA A 250 -9.92 -2.01 -14.82
N ASN A 251 -9.22 -2.34 -13.75
CA ASN A 251 -8.11 -3.27 -13.84
C ASN A 251 -8.03 -4.18 -12.61
N SER A 252 -7.41 -5.35 -12.81
CA SER A 252 -7.18 -6.33 -11.76
C SER A 252 -5.70 -6.71 -11.68
N ARG A 253 -5.19 -6.83 -10.46
CA ARG A 253 -3.85 -7.36 -10.17
C ARG A 253 -3.95 -8.54 -9.22
N TYR A 254 -2.97 -9.42 -9.30
CA TYR A 254 -2.81 -10.52 -8.35
C TYR A 254 -1.36 -10.69 -7.96
N GLY A 255 -1.12 -11.39 -6.86
CA GLY A 255 0.21 -11.60 -6.34
C GLY A 255 0.27 -12.71 -5.31
N LEU A 256 1.49 -12.90 -4.82
CA LEU A 256 1.82 -13.82 -3.74
C LEU A 256 2.67 -13.07 -2.71
N THR A 257 2.42 -13.35 -1.44
CA THR A 257 3.21 -12.83 -0.32
C THR A 257 3.65 -13.96 0.60
N LEU A 258 4.95 -14.14 0.81
CA LEU A 258 5.54 -15.05 1.78
C LEU A 258 6.14 -14.24 2.93
N SER A 259 5.69 -14.50 4.16
CA SER A 259 6.29 -13.95 5.38
C SER A 259 7.13 -15.01 6.06
N VAL A 260 8.35 -14.67 6.45
CA VAL A 260 9.30 -15.58 7.13
C VAL A 260 9.81 -14.92 8.42
N PRO A 261 9.65 -15.58 9.58
CA PRO A 261 10.27 -15.11 10.82
C PRO A 261 11.75 -15.49 10.80
N LEU A 262 12.64 -14.50 10.95
CA LEU A 262 14.09 -14.70 11.01
C LEU A 262 14.56 -14.93 12.44
N THR A 263 14.03 -14.14 13.37
CA THR A 263 14.26 -14.27 14.82
C THR A 263 12.98 -13.93 15.59
N ALA A 264 13.06 -13.82 16.92
CA ALA A 264 11.94 -13.36 17.73
C ALA A 264 11.53 -11.90 17.44
N SER A 265 12.44 -11.06 16.94
CA SER A 265 12.16 -9.63 16.66
C SER A 265 12.26 -9.27 15.19
N TRP A 266 12.86 -10.12 14.36
CA TRP A 266 13.05 -9.85 12.95
C TRP A 266 12.21 -10.78 12.08
N SER A 267 11.54 -10.21 11.09
CA SER A 267 10.84 -10.95 10.03
C SER A 267 11.09 -10.33 8.67
N THR A 268 10.98 -11.14 7.63
CA THR A 268 11.04 -10.68 6.24
C THR A 268 9.78 -11.05 5.48
N LYS A 269 9.44 -10.27 4.47
CA LYS A 269 8.38 -10.59 3.50
C LYS A 269 8.94 -10.55 2.09
N LEU A 270 8.65 -11.58 1.33
CA LEU A 270 8.87 -11.64 -0.11
C LEU A 270 7.51 -11.49 -0.78
N SER A 271 7.44 -10.64 -1.79
CA SER A 271 6.21 -10.38 -2.53
C SER A 271 6.48 -10.41 -4.04
N TRP A 272 5.52 -10.92 -4.78
CA TRP A 272 5.49 -10.83 -6.24
C TRP A 272 4.07 -10.48 -6.66
N SER A 273 3.91 -9.61 -7.65
CA SER A 273 2.60 -9.31 -8.24
C SER A 273 2.68 -8.94 -9.70
N THR A 274 1.58 -9.17 -10.43
CA THR A 274 1.41 -8.83 -11.83
C THR A 274 -0.05 -8.52 -12.15
N TRP A 275 -0.35 -8.20 -13.41
CA TRP A 275 -1.68 -7.86 -13.89
C TRP A 275 -2.44 -9.10 -14.34
N LEU A 276 -3.71 -9.21 -13.91
CA LEU A 276 -4.67 -10.14 -14.49
C LEU A 276 -5.33 -9.51 -15.71
N THR A 277 -5.79 -8.27 -15.55
CA THR A 277 -6.36 -7.45 -16.62
C THR A 277 -5.82 -6.03 -16.47
N GLY A 278 -5.25 -5.49 -17.56
CA GLY A 278 -4.70 -4.15 -17.56
C GLY A 278 -4.73 -3.58 -18.97
N ARG A 279 -5.67 -2.67 -19.27
CA ARG A 279 -5.81 -2.08 -20.63
C ARG A 279 -4.49 -1.50 -21.14
N ASN A 280 -3.65 -1.00 -20.23
CA ASN A 280 -2.33 -0.46 -20.56
C ASN A 280 -1.18 -0.87 -19.64
N ASN A 281 -1.41 -1.88 -18.79
CA ASN A 281 -0.44 -2.30 -17.80
C ASN A 281 -0.05 -3.76 -18.01
N ALA A 282 1.25 -4.00 -18.16
CA ALA A 282 1.85 -5.32 -18.26
C ALA A 282 3.22 -5.27 -17.59
N TYR A 283 3.21 -5.05 -16.28
CA TYR A 283 4.41 -5.03 -15.45
C TYR A 283 4.29 -5.97 -14.27
N GLN A 284 5.42 -6.43 -13.78
CA GLN A 284 5.51 -7.17 -12.53
C GLN A 284 6.24 -6.36 -11.48
N THR A 285 6.01 -6.70 -10.22
CA THR A 285 6.75 -6.14 -9.09
C THR A 285 7.22 -7.27 -8.20
N VAL A 286 8.51 -7.25 -7.86
CA VAL A 286 9.10 -8.12 -6.84
C VAL A 286 9.52 -7.25 -5.67
N GLY A 287 9.15 -7.62 -4.45
CA GLY A 287 9.44 -6.84 -3.24
C GLY A 287 10.01 -7.68 -2.11
N LEU A 288 10.90 -7.07 -1.33
CA LEU A 288 11.52 -7.60 -0.13
C LEU A 288 11.35 -6.58 1.02
N THR A 289 10.60 -6.94 2.05
CA THR A 289 10.48 -6.14 3.28
C THR A 289 11.26 -6.78 4.42
N LEU A 290 12.06 -6.01 5.14
CA LEU A 290 12.62 -6.37 6.44
C LEU A 290 11.88 -5.61 7.54
N GLN A 291 11.53 -6.30 8.63
CA GLN A 291 10.78 -5.73 9.74
C GLN A 291 11.48 -6.06 11.06
N TYR A 292 11.68 -5.03 11.88
CA TYR A 292 12.12 -5.15 13.27
C TYR A 292 10.97 -4.80 14.20
N ARG A 293 10.65 -5.71 15.11
CA ARG A 293 9.57 -5.59 16.09
C ARG A 293 10.12 -5.47 17.50
N TRP A 294 9.55 -4.53 18.26
CA TRP A 294 9.72 -4.48 19.71
C TRP A 294 8.41 -4.13 20.40
N PHE A 295 8.32 -4.44 21.69
CA PHE A 295 7.21 -4.01 22.53
C PHE A 295 7.64 -2.79 23.36
N ASN A 296 6.70 -1.92 23.69
CA ASN A 296 6.90 -0.88 24.69
C ASN A 296 7.45 -1.53 25.95
N ARG A 297 8.44 -0.88 26.58
CA ARG A 297 8.86 -1.25 27.92
C ARG A 297 7.62 -1.13 28.83
N PRO A 298 7.40 -2.06 29.77
CA PRO A 298 6.37 -1.86 30.78
C PRO A 298 6.64 -0.50 31.42
N LEU A 299 5.61 0.36 31.47
CA LEU A 299 5.67 1.50 32.37
C LEU A 299 5.90 0.89 33.76
N ALA A 300 7.03 1.23 34.38
CA ALA A 300 7.21 0.92 35.79
C ALA A 300 5.98 1.48 36.51
N ALA A 301 5.23 0.61 37.18
CA ALA A 301 4.10 1.03 37.98
C ALA A 301 4.60 2.12 38.93
N ARG A 302 4.10 3.34 38.77
CA ARG A 302 4.22 4.39 39.77
C ARG A 302 3.01 4.31 40.68
#